data_AF-A0A7X0HPH9-F1
#
_entry.id   AF-A0A7X0HPH9-F1
#
_cell.length_a   1.000
_cell.length_b   1.000
_cell.length_c   1.000
_cell.angle_alpha   90.00
_cell.angle_beta   90.00
_cell.angle_gamma   90.00
#
_symmetry.space_group_name_H-M   'P 1'
#
loop_
_entity.id
_entity.type
_entity.pdbx_description
1 polymer ?
#
loop_
_entity_poly.entity_id
_entity_poly.type
_entity_poly.pdbx_seq_one_letter_code
_entity_poly.pdbx_strand_id
1 'polypeptide(L)'
;MRALIETFRTIRARHRAARRAGLRSYTVVLDWVIKEYSDHDYAPEIVTVRASSPLAAEMNALLDTARGHAKRTGQFEGLEGRALLLAASNHLTVVATFDGAHSPVHSDHF
;
A
#
# COMPACT_ATOMS: atom_id res chain seq x y z
N MET A 1 -17.23 -4.95 25.34
CA MET A 1 -15.90 -5.59 25.44
C MET A 1 -15.78 -6.96 24.75
N ARG A 2 -16.84 -7.79 24.69
CA ARG A 2 -16.79 -9.13 24.04
C ARG A 2 -16.55 -9.11 22.52
N ALA A 3 -17.20 -8.19 21.80
CA ALA A 3 -17.07 -8.05 20.34
C ALA A 3 -15.66 -7.67 19.87
N LEU A 4 -14.95 -6.82 20.62
CA LEU A 4 -13.56 -6.44 20.31
C LEU A 4 -12.62 -7.65 20.39
N ILE A 5 -12.77 -8.49 21.41
CA ILE A 5 -11.95 -9.70 21.59
C ILE A 5 -12.19 -10.72 20.47
N GLU A 6 -13.44 -10.88 20.02
CA GLU A 6 -13.77 -11.73 18.86
C GLU A 6 -13.21 -11.17 17.55
N THR A 7 -13.21 -9.84 17.40
CA THR A 7 -12.61 -9.16 16.24
C THR A 7 -11.09 -9.38 16.21
N PHE A 8 -10.39 -9.25 17.34
CA PHE A 8 -8.97 -9.56 17.42
C PHE A 8 -8.67 -11.04 17.18
N ARG A 9 -9.52 -11.96 17.66
CA ARG A 9 -9.37 -13.40 17.38
C ARG A 9 -9.57 -13.74 15.91
N THR A 10 -10.57 -13.15 15.25
CA THR A 10 -10.81 -13.33 13.81
C THR A 10 -9.69 -12.72 12.97
N ILE A 11 -9.15 -11.56 13.35
CA ILE A 11 -7.95 -10.99 12.72
C ILE A 11 -6.75 -11.92 12.91
N ARG A 12 -6.49 -12.44 14.12
CA ARG A 12 -5.37 -13.36 14.39
C ARG A 12 -5.53 -14.71 13.67
N ALA A 13 -6.77 -15.19 13.54
CA ALA A 13 -7.11 -16.40 12.80
C ALA A 13 -6.93 -16.19 11.29
N ARG A 14 -7.38 -15.05 10.74
CA ARG A 14 -7.07 -14.63 9.36
C ARG A 14 -5.57 -14.49 9.13
N HIS A 15 -4.83 -13.94 10.09
CA HIS A 15 -3.38 -13.79 10.01
C HIS A 15 -2.63 -15.14 10.07
N ARG A 16 -3.15 -16.13 10.83
CA ARG A 16 -2.65 -17.51 10.81
C ARG A 16 -3.04 -18.26 9.53
N ALA A 17 -4.25 -18.04 9.03
CA ALA A 17 -4.70 -18.59 7.76
C ALA A 17 -3.89 -18.00 6.59
N ALA A 18 -3.57 -16.71 6.61
CA ALA A 18 -2.70 -16.06 5.63
C ALA A 18 -1.27 -16.62 5.68
N ARG A 19 -0.73 -16.95 6.88
CA ARG A 19 0.52 -17.72 7.01
C ARG A 19 0.47 -19.12 6.39
N ARG A 20 -0.72 -19.73 6.26
CA ARG A 20 -0.94 -21.03 5.60
C ARG A 20 -1.41 -20.92 4.14
N ALA A 21 -1.92 -19.77 3.69
CA ALA A 21 -2.62 -19.60 2.42
C ALA A 21 -1.72 -19.13 1.25
N GLY A 22 -0.40 -19.28 1.34
CA GLY A 22 0.49 -18.97 0.21
C GLY A 22 0.57 -17.48 -0.13
N LEU A 23 0.66 -16.61 0.88
CA LEU A 23 0.96 -15.19 0.65
C LEU A 23 2.27 -15.04 -0.14
N ARG A 24 2.19 -14.34 -1.26
CA ARG A 24 3.35 -14.03 -2.11
C ARG A 24 3.84 -12.63 -1.82
N SER A 25 5.11 -12.39 -2.14
CA SER A 25 5.65 -11.03 -2.11
C SER A 25 5.24 -10.35 -3.39
N TYR A 26 4.82 -9.11 -3.32
CA TYR A 26 4.56 -8.29 -4.49
C TYR A 26 5.29 -6.96 -4.32
N THR A 27 5.80 -6.45 -5.41
CA THR A 27 6.31 -5.08 -5.51
C THR A 27 5.31 -4.27 -6.30
N VAL A 28 4.81 -3.20 -5.71
CA VAL A 28 3.85 -2.29 -6.33
C VAL A 28 4.53 -0.94 -6.50
N VAL A 29 4.49 -0.41 -7.71
CA VAL A 29 4.98 0.92 -8.05
C VAL A 29 3.78 1.86 -8.10
N LEU A 30 3.80 2.89 -7.26
CA LEU A 30 2.77 3.91 -7.16
C LEU A 30 3.33 5.25 -7.61
N ASP A 31 2.53 6.02 -8.33
CA ASP A 31 2.89 7.37 -8.78
C ASP A 31 1.82 8.38 -8.36
N TRP A 32 2.22 9.62 -8.10
CA TRP A 32 1.32 10.67 -7.63
C TRP A 32 0.57 11.31 -8.80
N VAL A 33 -0.76 11.39 -8.69
CA VAL A 33 -1.64 11.88 -9.77
C VAL A 33 -1.68 13.41 -9.82
N ILE A 34 -1.55 14.08 -8.67
CA ILE A 34 -1.79 15.53 -8.57
C ILE A 34 -0.51 16.32 -8.85
N LYS A 35 -0.60 17.27 -9.79
CA LYS A 35 0.50 18.17 -10.19
C LYS A 35 1.11 19.01 -9.07
N GLU A 36 0.37 19.28 -8.00
CA GLU A 36 0.91 19.93 -6.78
C GLU A 36 2.10 19.16 -6.17
N TYR A 37 2.24 17.87 -6.48
CA TYR A 37 3.41 17.05 -6.15
C TYR A 37 4.31 16.77 -7.36
N SER A 38 3.89 17.03 -8.60
CA SER A 38 4.80 16.95 -9.76
C SER A 38 5.86 18.05 -9.75
N ASP A 39 5.56 19.19 -9.12
CA ASP A 39 6.50 20.32 -9.01
C ASP A 39 7.64 20.07 -8.00
N HIS A 40 7.62 18.92 -7.30
CA HIS A 40 8.58 18.55 -6.27
C HIS A 40 9.48 17.36 -6.62
N ASP A 41 9.56 16.95 -7.90
CA ASP A 41 10.38 15.79 -8.34
C ASP A 41 10.11 14.54 -7.48
N TYR A 42 8.86 14.30 -7.08
CA TYR A 42 8.55 13.10 -6.32
C TYR A 42 8.80 11.86 -7.18
N ALA A 43 9.82 11.09 -6.81
CA ALA A 43 10.07 9.79 -7.39
C ALA A 43 8.89 8.84 -7.10
N PRO A 44 8.61 7.89 -8.01
CA PRO A 44 7.61 6.86 -7.78
C PRO A 44 7.86 6.11 -6.47
N GLU A 45 6.78 5.82 -5.74
CA GLU A 45 6.81 5.07 -4.50
C GLU A 45 6.84 3.57 -4.80
N ILE A 46 7.90 2.89 -4.36
CA ILE A 46 8.07 1.44 -4.57
C ILE A 46 7.83 0.72 -3.25
N VAL A 47 6.71 0.00 -3.18
CA VAL A 47 6.26 -0.66 -1.96
C VAL A 47 6.28 -2.16 -2.13
N THR A 48 6.98 -2.85 -1.22
CA THR A 48 6.95 -4.32 -1.16
C THR A 48 5.95 -4.78 -0.10
N VAL A 49 4.94 -5.55 -0.51
CA VAL A 49 3.89 -6.06 0.38
C VAL A 49 3.71 -7.57 0.24
N ARG A 50 3.24 -8.21 1.32
CA ARG A 50 2.82 -9.62 1.29
C ARG A 50 1.30 -9.67 1.10
N ALA A 51 0.83 -10.32 0.04
CA ALA A 51 -0.59 -10.41 -0.27
C ALA A 51 -0.98 -11.77 -0.87
N SER A 52 -2.27 -12.07 -0.85
CA SER A 52 -2.83 -13.30 -1.44
C SER A 52 -3.03 -13.20 -2.95
N SER A 53 -3.03 -11.99 -3.50
CA SER A 53 -3.21 -11.70 -4.93
C SER A 53 -2.60 -10.34 -5.28
N PRO A 54 -2.34 -10.05 -6.57
CA PRO A 54 -1.87 -8.74 -7.02
C PRO A 54 -2.79 -7.59 -6.62
N LEU A 55 -4.11 -7.75 -6.79
CA LEU A 55 -5.08 -6.71 -6.38
C LEU A 55 -5.02 -6.42 -4.87
N ALA A 56 -4.87 -7.47 -4.04
CA ALA A 56 -4.70 -7.28 -2.61
C ALA A 56 -3.37 -6.60 -2.27
N ALA A 57 -2.33 -6.82 -3.07
CA ALA A 57 -1.06 -6.12 -2.93
C ALA A 57 -1.22 -4.62 -3.24
N GLU A 58 -1.89 -4.28 -4.34
CA GLU A 58 -2.14 -2.90 -4.75
C GLU A 58 -2.92 -2.13 -3.68
N MET A 59 -4.01 -2.71 -3.17
CA MET A 59 -4.79 -2.10 -2.09
C MET A 59 -3.96 -1.90 -0.81
N ASN A 60 -3.13 -2.87 -0.44
CA ASN A 60 -2.26 -2.76 0.72
C ASN A 60 -1.18 -1.69 0.51
N ALA A 61 -0.56 -1.63 -0.67
CA ALA A 61 0.45 -0.65 -1.01
C ALA A 61 -0.10 0.78 -0.98
N LEU A 62 -1.31 0.99 -1.51
CA LEU A 62 -2.02 2.27 -1.44
C LEU A 62 -2.26 2.71 0.02
N LEU A 63 -2.74 1.78 0.86
CA LEU A 63 -2.98 2.06 2.27
C LEU A 63 -1.69 2.36 3.04
N ASP A 64 -0.64 1.59 2.81
CA ASP A 64 0.65 1.77 3.48
C ASP A 64 1.30 3.11 3.09
N THR A 65 1.26 3.46 1.81
CA THR A 65 1.77 4.75 1.30
C THR A 65 0.96 5.92 1.86
N ALA A 66 -0.37 5.85 1.82
CA ALA A 66 -1.22 6.90 2.37
C ALA A 66 -1.00 7.10 3.88
N ARG A 67 -0.80 6.03 4.65
CA ARG A 67 -0.43 6.13 6.08
C ARG A 67 0.93 6.77 6.30
N GLY A 68 1.92 6.40 5.48
CA GLY A 68 3.27 6.97 5.54
C GLY A 68 3.27 8.48 5.31
N HIS A 69 2.36 8.94 4.45
CA HIS A 69 2.24 10.35 4.04
C HIS A 69 1.14 11.13 4.76
N ALA A 70 0.33 10.51 5.61
CA ALA A 70 -0.81 11.16 6.26
C ALA A 70 -0.44 12.43 7.05
N LYS A 71 0.76 12.44 7.67
CA LYS A 71 1.27 13.61 8.41
C LYS A 71 1.85 14.71 7.52
N ARG A 72 2.21 14.39 6.27
CA ARG A 72 2.92 15.32 5.36
C ARG A 72 1.95 16.05 4.44
N THR A 73 0.92 15.36 3.95
CA THR A 73 0.04 15.89 2.91
C THR A 73 -1.28 16.44 3.46
N GLY A 74 -1.67 16.10 4.70
CA GLY A 74 -2.98 16.42 5.28
C GLY A 74 -4.17 15.69 4.61
N GLN A 75 -4.02 15.30 3.34
CA GLN A 75 -5.04 14.61 2.52
C GLN A 75 -5.47 13.25 3.09
N PHE A 76 -4.64 12.64 3.92
CA PHE A 76 -4.95 11.36 4.57
C PHE A 76 -5.12 11.46 6.08
N GLU A 77 -5.05 12.67 6.65
CA GLU A 77 -5.12 12.87 8.08
C GLU A 77 -6.51 12.48 8.63
N GLY A 78 -6.53 11.63 9.66
CA GLY A 78 -7.78 11.15 10.27
C GLY A 78 -8.58 10.15 9.44
N LEU A 79 -8.11 9.75 8.25
CA LEU A 79 -8.79 8.76 7.41
C LEU A 79 -8.34 7.34 7.74
N GLU A 80 -9.30 6.41 7.77
CA GLU A 80 -9.03 4.98 8.00
C GLU A 80 -9.82 4.07 7.05
N GLY A 81 -9.35 2.82 6.94
CA GLY A 81 -10.02 1.75 6.22
C GLY A 81 -10.39 2.12 4.78
N ARG A 82 -11.69 2.05 4.47
CA ARG A 82 -12.22 2.34 3.12
C ARG A 82 -12.06 3.81 2.73
N ALA A 83 -12.24 4.74 3.66
CA ALA A 83 -12.12 6.17 3.35
C ALA A 83 -10.68 6.53 2.97
N LEU A 84 -9.73 5.98 3.72
CA LEU A 84 -8.31 6.11 3.41
C LEU A 84 -7.95 5.49 2.05
N LEU A 85 -8.49 4.29 1.75
CA LEU A 85 -8.24 3.65 0.46
C LEU A 85 -8.77 4.50 -0.71
N LEU A 86 -9.98 5.04 -0.59
CA LEU A 86 -10.56 5.90 -1.64
C LEU A 86 -9.75 7.18 -1.82
N ALA A 87 -9.32 7.83 -0.73
CA ALA A 87 -8.44 8.98 -0.81
C ALA A 87 -7.12 8.60 -1.48
N ALA A 88 -6.48 7.51 -1.06
CA ALA A 88 -5.25 7.01 -1.67
C ALA A 88 -5.40 6.79 -3.18
N SER A 89 -6.47 6.13 -3.64
CA SER A 89 -6.73 5.90 -5.06
C SER A 89 -7.01 7.18 -5.88
N ASN A 90 -7.41 8.29 -5.24
CA ASN A 90 -7.58 9.57 -5.92
C ASN A 90 -6.25 10.32 -6.10
N HIS A 91 -5.27 10.06 -5.22
CA HIS A 91 -4.00 10.78 -5.19
C HIS A 91 -2.83 9.95 -5.73
N LEU A 92 -2.95 8.63 -5.76
CA LEU A 92 -1.93 7.68 -6.20
C LEU A 92 -2.50 6.76 -7.29
N THR A 93 -1.72 6.55 -8.34
CA THR A 93 -2.00 5.58 -9.40
C THR A 93 -1.04 4.41 -9.30
N VAL A 94 -1.56 3.19 -9.44
CA VAL A 94 -0.74 1.99 -9.60
C VAL A 94 -0.18 1.98 -11.03
N VAL A 95 1.14 2.07 -11.16
CA VAL A 95 1.84 2.02 -12.45
C VAL A 95 2.14 0.58 -12.83
N ALA A 96 2.62 -0.22 -11.87
CA ALA A 96 3.00 -1.60 -12.10
C ALA A 96 2.92 -2.45 -10.83
N THR A 97 2.64 -3.74 -11.01
CA THR A 97 2.65 -4.74 -9.93
C THR A 97 3.43 -5.98 -10.39
N PHE A 98 4.44 -6.36 -9.62
CA PHE A 98 5.33 -7.50 -9.92
C PHE A 98 5.25 -8.55 -8.80
N ASP A 99 5.32 -9.85 -9.15
CA ASP A 99 5.53 -10.92 -8.16
C ASP A 99 7.01 -10.92 -7.72
N GLY A 100 7.26 -11.01 -6.42
CA GLY A 100 8.58 -10.92 -5.81
C GLY A 100 8.91 -9.56 -5.16
N ALA A 101 10.09 -9.47 -4.57
CA ALA A 101 10.69 -8.22 -4.11
C ALA A 101 11.61 -7.71 -5.21
N HIS A 102 11.27 -6.57 -5.81
CA HIS A 102 12.05 -5.91 -6.85
C HIS A 102 12.57 -4.59 -6.30
N SER A 103 13.88 -4.40 -6.32
CA SER A 103 14.50 -3.11 -6.03
C SER A 103 14.54 -2.30 -7.33
N PRO A 104 14.33 -0.96 -7.29
CA PRO A 104 14.67 -0.12 -8.43
C PRO A 104 16.14 -0.37 -8.78
N VAL A 105 16.39 -0.83 -10.01
CA VAL A 105 17.74 -0.90 -10.57
C VAL A 105 18.17 0.54 -10.79
N HIS A 106 19.05 1.06 -9.94
CA HIS A 106 19.75 2.30 -10.24
C HIS A 106 20.64 2.01 -11.44
N SER A 107 20.20 2.41 -12.65
CA SER A 107 21.08 2.40 -13.81
C SER A 107 22.00 3.62 -13.69
N ASP A 108 23.16 3.44 -13.06
CA ASP A 108 24.24 4.44 -12.96
C ASP A 108 24.93 4.73 -14.31
N HIS A 109 24.20 4.65 -15.43
CA HIS A 109 24.74 4.88 -16.75
C HIS A 109 23.77 5.68 -17.62
N PHE A 110 23.93 7.00 -17.61
CA PHE A 110 23.78 7.87 -18.79
C PHE A 110 24.74 9.05 -18.69
#